data_AF-Q59040-F1
#
_entry.id   AF-Q59040-F1
#
_cell.length_a   1.000
_cell.length_b   1.000
_cell.length_c   1.000
_cell.angle_alpha   90.00
_cell.angle_beta   90.00
_cell.angle_gamma   90.00
#
_symmetry.space_group_name_H-M   'P 1'
#
loop_
_entity.id
_entity.type
_entity.pdbx_description
1 polymer ?
#
loop_
_entity_poly.entity_id
_entity_poly.type
_entity_poly.pdbx_seq_one_letter_code
_entity_poly.pdbx_strand_id
1 'polypeptide(L)'
;MREIMNKELLKKVIELKSNGLTIGEIAEELNVSMETARYLVLNAEKLLKEEEKAIKLENVDIFIDWKNIGSSANRLKYISSIIVDILKSRNIEFDTVVGVSTSGVPIATLVASELGKELTIYIPKKHISEEGKKITGSISQNFSAVNYKRAVIIDDVVTSGSTLKECIKQLKEVCSPKLVVVLIDKSGLDEIEGVPLIPLIRIGAVNVEQK
;
A
#
# COMPACT_ATOMS: atom_id res chain seq x y z
N MET A 1 -13.00 8.23 23.96
CA MET A 1 -13.44 9.01 22.78
C MET A 1 -14.32 8.09 21.96
N ARG A 2 -15.63 8.37 21.81
CA ARG A 2 -16.49 7.54 20.95
C ARG A 2 -16.08 7.84 19.51
N GLU A 3 -15.45 6.87 18.84
CA GLU A 3 -15.18 7.00 17.42
C GLU A 3 -16.50 6.83 16.67
N ILE A 4 -16.89 7.91 16.01
CA ILE A 4 -18.09 8.04 15.21
C ILE A 4 -17.71 7.65 13.77
N MET A 5 -18.60 6.92 13.10
CA MET A 5 -18.41 6.55 11.70
C MET A 5 -18.20 7.79 10.83
N ASN A 6 -17.07 7.84 10.12
CA ASN A 6 -16.71 9.00 9.32
C ASN A 6 -17.67 9.14 8.11
N LYS A 7 -18.57 10.12 8.16
CA LYS A 7 -19.55 10.37 7.09
C LYS A 7 -18.90 10.77 5.76
N GLU A 8 -17.73 11.41 5.77
CA GLU A 8 -16.99 11.70 4.53
C GLU A 8 -16.44 10.42 3.91
N LEU A 9 -15.92 9.50 4.72
CA LEU A 9 -15.49 8.19 4.26
C LEU A 9 -16.65 7.42 3.62
N LEU A 10 -17.83 7.42 4.25
CA LEU A 10 -19.03 6.78 3.70
C LEU A 10 -19.46 7.39 2.36
N LYS A 11 -19.44 8.72 2.24
CA LYS A 11 -19.73 9.42 0.97
C LYS A 11 -18.72 9.03 -0.11
N LYS A 12 -17.42 9.00 0.22
CA LYS A 12 -16.36 8.58 -0.70
C LYS A 12 -16.55 7.14 -1.17
N VAL A 13 -16.94 6.22 -0.30
CA VAL A 13 -17.27 4.82 -0.68
C VAL A 13 -18.40 4.76 -1.70
N ILE A 14 -19.48 5.52 -1.48
CA ILE A 14 -20.62 5.56 -2.42
C ILE A 14 -20.19 6.14 -3.76
N GLU A 15 -19.43 7.23 -3.74
CA GLU A 15 -18.90 7.87 -4.95
C GLU A 15 -18.04 6.89 -5.76
N LEU A 16 -17.03 6.27 -5.13
CA LEU A 16 -16.14 5.30 -5.79
C LEU A 16 -16.93 4.11 -6.37
N LYS A 17 -17.90 3.58 -5.63
CA LYS A 17 -18.79 2.51 -6.11
C LYS A 17 -19.62 2.98 -7.33
N SER A 18 -20.14 4.20 -7.30
CA SER A 18 -20.92 4.77 -8.40
C SER A 18 -20.08 5.00 -9.66
N ASN A 19 -18.78 5.24 -9.49
CA ASN A 19 -17.80 5.34 -10.57
C ASN A 19 -17.37 3.97 -11.13
N GLY A 20 -17.94 2.87 -10.64
CA GLY A 20 -17.71 1.52 -11.15
C GLY A 20 -16.49 0.81 -10.58
N LEU A 21 -15.85 1.35 -9.54
CA LEU A 21 -14.71 0.69 -8.91
C LEU A 21 -15.15 -0.60 -8.20
N THR A 22 -14.31 -1.62 -8.33
CA THR A 22 -14.42 -2.89 -7.62
C THR A 22 -14.13 -2.69 -6.12
N ILE A 23 -14.52 -3.67 -5.30
CA ILE A 23 -14.19 -3.67 -3.85
C ILE A 23 -12.67 -3.61 -3.63
N GLY A 24 -11.89 -4.23 -4.52
CA GLY A 24 -10.42 -4.23 -4.47
C GLY A 24 -9.83 -2.84 -4.67
N GLU A 25 -10.29 -2.13 -5.69
CA GLU A 25 -9.87 -0.75 -5.98
C GLU A 25 -10.33 0.20 -4.88
N ILE A 26 -11.54 0.03 -4.33
CA ILE A 26 -12.04 0.84 -3.21
C ILE A 26 -11.18 0.61 -1.95
N ALA A 27 -10.76 -0.63 -1.66
CA ALA A 27 -9.88 -0.91 -0.53
C ALA A 27 -8.54 -0.18 -0.64
N GLU A 28 -8.01 -0.08 -1.86
CA GLU A 28 -6.76 0.59 -2.19
C GLU A 28 -6.87 2.12 -2.13
N GLU A 29 -7.90 2.70 -2.75
CA GLU A 29 -8.19 4.14 -2.71
C GLU A 29 -8.45 4.68 -1.30
N LEU A 30 -8.83 3.79 -0.37
CA LEU A 30 -9.10 4.12 1.01
C LEU A 30 -8.02 3.63 1.98
N ASN A 31 -7.01 2.88 1.53
CA ASN A 31 -6.00 2.26 2.39
C ASN A 31 -6.59 1.45 3.57
N VAL A 32 -7.74 0.79 3.34
CA VAL A 32 -8.41 -0.08 4.31
C VAL A 32 -8.26 -1.55 3.93
N SER A 33 -8.59 -2.45 4.84
CA SER A 33 -8.64 -3.87 4.55
C SER A 33 -9.74 -4.18 3.52
N MET A 34 -9.57 -5.30 2.78
CA MET A 34 -10.59 -5.79 1.85
C MET A 34 -11.93 -6.07 2.54
N GLU A 35 -11.89 -6.54 3.79
CA GLU A 35 -13.09 -6.83 4.57
C GLU A 35 -13.81 -5.53 4.95
N THR A 36 -13.07 -4.51 5.38
CA THR A 36 -13.59 -3.17 5.66
C THR A 36 -14.22 -2.57 4.41
N ALA A 37 -13.52 -2.60 3.28
CA ALA A 37 -14.06 -2.08 2.01
C ALA A 37 -15.36 -2.81 1.62
N ARG A 38 -15.39 -4.14 1.72
CA ARG A 38 -16.60 -4.94 1.44
C ARG A 38 -17.76 -4.56 2.36
N TYR A 39 -17.50 -4.41 3.66
CA TYR A 39 -18.50 -3.99 4.63
C TYR A 39 -19.05 -2.60 4.30
N LEU A 40 -18.17 -1.63 4.02
CA LEU A 40 -18.57 -0.27 3.68
C LEU A 40 -19.38 -0.23 2.38
N VAL A 41 -18.94 -0.92 1.32
CA VAL A 41 -19.65 -0.96 0.02
C VAL A 41 -21.08 -1.52 0.14
N LEU A 42 -21.29 -2.48 1.04
CA LEU A 42 -22.59 -3.09 1.30
C LEU A 42 -23.50 -2.24 2.20
N ASN A 43 -22.92 -1.42 3.08
CA ASN A 43 -23.67 -0.76 4.14
C ASN A 43 -23.63 0.78 4.10
N ALA A 44 -22.81 1.42 3.26
CA ALA A 44 -22.54 2.86 3.33
C ALA A 44 -23.79 3.74 3.24
N GLU A 45 -24.72 3.44 2.32
CA GLU A 45 -25.97 4.19 2.18
C GLU A 45 -26.87 4.10 3.41
N LYS A 46 -26.90 2.93 4.04
CA LYS A 46 -27.64 2.70 5.28
C LYS A 46 -26.97 3.44 6.44
N LEU A 47 -25.64 3.28 6.58
CA LEU A 47 -24.85 3.92 7.63
C LEU A 47 -24.88 5.45 7.56
N LEU A 48 -25.05 6.03 6.37
CA LEU A 48 -25.20 7.49 6.19
C LEU A 48 -26.52 8.04 6.71
N LYS A 49 -27.57 7.21 6.77
CA LYS A 49 -28.92 7.59 7.23
C LYS A 49 -29.13 7.29 8.71
N GLU A 50 -28.30 6.43 9.30
CA GLU A 50 -28.37 6.11 10.72
C GLU A 50 -27.78 7.24 11.58
N GLU A 51 -28.35 7.43 12.78
CA GLU A 51 -27.72 8.26 13.81
C GLU A 51 -26.36 7.68 14.22
N GLU A 52 -25.46 8.56 14.64
CA GLU A 52 -24.07 8.22 14.94
C GLU A 52 -23.98 7.21 16.09
N LYS A 53 -23.82 5.93 15.73
CA LYS A 53 -23.60 4.85 16.69
C LYS A 53 -22.13 4.75 17.04
N ALA A 54 -21.85 4.59 18.33
CA ALA A 54 -20.53 4.24 18.81
C ALA A 54 -20.11 2.88 18.23
N ILE A 55 -18.96 2.84 17.56
CA ILE A 55 -18.40 1.62 17.02
C ILE A 55 -17.78 0.81 18.17
N LYS A 56 -18.02 -0.51 18.22
CA LYS A 56 -17.29 -1.40 19.13
C LYS A 56 -15.85 -1.54 18.63
N LEU A 57 -14.89 -1.21 19.50
CA LEU A 57 -13.44 -1.20 19.22
C LEU A 57 -12.90 -2.52 18.65
N GLU A 58 -13.60 -3.63 18.93
CA GLU A 58 -13.25 -5.00 18.55
C GLU A 58 -13.11 -5.20 17.03
N ASN A 59 -13.69 -4.32 16.20
CA ASN A 59 -13.69 -4.41 14.73
C ASN A 59 -13.24 -3.10 14.06
N VAL A 60 -12.26 -2.39 14.64
CA VAL A 60 -11.79 -1.11 14.08
C VAL A 60 -10.61 -1.33 13.15
N ASP A 61 -10.80 -0.99 11.89
CA ASP A 61 -9.73 -0.79 10.92
C ASP A 61 -9.39 0.70 10.83
N ILE A 62 -8.12 1.01 10.61
CA ILE A 62 -7.61 2.39 10.59
C ILE A 62 -7.55 2.87 9.15
N PHE A 63 -8.40 3.83 8.80
CA PHE A 63 -8.33 4.53 7.52
C PHE A 63 -7.08 5.42 7.46
N ILE A 64 -6.32 5.35 6.35
CA ILE A 64 -5.11 6.13 6.15
C ILE A 64 -5.31 7.09 4.98
N ASP A 65 -5.45 8.38 5.31
CA ASP A 65 -5.41 9.47 4.35
C ASP A 65 -4.07 10.21 4.42
N TRP A 66 -3.23 9.94 3.42
CA TRP A 66 -1.95 10.61 3.25
C TRP A 66 -1.96 11.59 2.07
N LYS A 67 -3.15 12.01 1.57
CA LYS A 67 -3.32 12.93 0.43
C LYS A 67 -2.52 14.21 0.61
N ASN A 68 -2.43 14.73 1.83
CA ASN A 68 -1.61 15.90 2.10
C ASN A 68 -0.15 15.65 1.74
N ILE A 69 0.44 14.47 1.96
CA ILE A 69 1.78 14.15 1.48
C ILE A 69 1.77 13.93 -0.04
N GLY A 70 0.88 13.07 -0.55
CA GLY A 70 0.85 12.66 -1.97
C GLY A 70 0.53 13.76 -2.98
N SER A 71 -0.15 14.82 -2.57
CA SER A 71 -0.54 15.96 -3.43
C SER A 71 0.59 16.92 -3.79
N SER A 72 1.82 16.72 -3.31
CA SER A 72 2.96 17.57 -3.64
C SER A 72 4.19 16.76 -4.04
N ALA A 73 4.68 17.01 -5.25
CA ALA A 73 5.95 16.44 -5.73
C ALA A 73 7.12 16.77 -4.79
N ASN A 74 7.14 17.96 -4.17
CA ASN A 74 8.18 18.33 -3.20
C ASN A 74 8.10 17.49 -1.93
N ARG A 75 6.88 17.21 -1.42
CA ARG A 75 6.73 16.34 -0.24
C ARG A 75 7.07 14.89 -0.55
N LEU A 76 6.67 14.40 -1.72
CA LEU A 76 7.10 13.10 -2.23
C LEU A 76 8.63 13.01 -2.34
N LYS A 77 9.29 14.08 -2.80
CA LYS A 77 10.76 14.17 -2.84
C LYS A 77 11.36 14.06 -1.45
N TYR A 78 10.85 14.77 -0.45
CA TYR A 78 11.38 14.66 0.93
C TYR A 78 11.19 13.27 1.52
N ILE A 79 10.02 12.64 1.31
CA ILE A 79 9.80 11.23 1.70
C ILE A 79 10.80 10.32 1.00
N SER A 80 11.03 10.52 -0.30
CA SER A 80 11.99 9.74 -1.07
C SER A 80 13.42 9.91 -0.56
N SER A 81 13.83 11.13 -0.19
CA SER A 81 15.15 11.38 0.38
C SER A 81 15.35 10.69 1.75
N ILE A 82 14.29 10.54 2.57
CA ILE A 82 14.34 9.73 3.80
C ILE A 82 14.60 8.25 3.45
N ILE A 83 13.89 7.72 2.44
CA ILE A 83 14.10 6.34 1.98
C ILE A 83 15.53 6.16 1.45
N VAL A 84 16.04 7.10 0.66
CA VAL A 84 17.41 7.10 0.14
C VAL A 84 18.44 7.07 1.27
N ASP A 85 18.24 7.86 2.32
CA ASP A 85 19.11 7.87 3.51
C ASP A 85 19.10 6.51 4.23
N ILE A 86 17.92 5.90 4.41
CA ILE A 86 17.80 4.54 4.98
C ILE A 86 18.55 3.51 4.13
N LEU A 87 18.41 3.55 2.80
CA LEU A 87 19.07 2.62 1.89
C LEU A 87 20.60 2.76 1.95
N LYS A 88 21.10 4.00 1.98
CA LYS A 88 22.54 4.30 2.10
C LYS A 88 23.10 3.90 3.45
N SER A 89 22.44 4.29 4.55
CA SER A 89 22.92 4.00 5.91
C SER A 89 22.99 2.51 6.22
N ARG A 90 22.14 1.69 5.58
CA ARG A 90 22.16 0.23 5.70
C ARG A 90 23.06 -0.46 4.67
N ASN A 91 23.75 0.28 3.81
CA ASN A 91 24.57 -0.25 2.71
C ASN A 91 23.83 -1.29 1.86
N ILE A 92 22.56 -1.03 1.56
CA ILE A 92 21.75 -1.96 0.75
C ILE A 92 22.28 -1.91 -0.68
N GLU A 93 22.87 -3.00 -1.14
CA GLU A 93 23.27 -3.12 -2.53
C GLU A 93 22.14 -3.64 -3.41
N PHE A 94 21.76 -2.83 -4.39
CA PHE A 94 20.72 -3.17 -5.34
C PHE A 94 20.91 -2.46 -6.69
N ASP A 95 20.19 -2.94 -7.71
CA ASP A 95 20.33 -2.49 -9.10
C ASP A 95 19.05 -1.79 -9.61
N THR A 96 17.89 -2.21 -9.09
CA THR A 96 16.58 -1.71 -9.53
C THR A 96 15.63 -1.42 -8.37
N VAL A 97 14.83 -0.37 -8.51
CA VAL A 97 13.68 -0.06 -7.65
C VAL A 97 12.41 -0.58 -8.32
N VAL A 98 11.61 -1.35 -7.58
CA VAL A 98 10.29 -1.81 -8.00
C VAL A 98 9.24 -0.95 -7.32
N GLY A 99 8.54 -0.11 -8.08
CA GLY A 99 7.38 0.62 -7.58
C GLY A 99 6.13 -0.26 -7.66
N VAL A 100 5.43 -0.44 -6.54
CA VAL A 100 4.12 -1.11 -6.55
C VAL A 100 3.08 -0.11 -7.04
N SER A 101 2.35 -0.50 -8.10
CA SER A 101 1.30 0.32 -8.67
C SER A 101 0.09 0.39 -7.71
N THR A 102 -0.55 1.54 -7.56
CA THR A 102 -0.30 2.81 -8.28
C THR A 102 0.49 3.81 -7.44
N SER A 103 0.17 3.87 -6.15
CA SER A 103 0.66 4.87 -5.19
C SER A 103 2.14 4.77 -4.83
N GLY A 104 2.74 3.58 -4.92
CA GLY A 104 4.17 3.38 -4.69
C GLY A 104 5.06 3.93 -5.81
N VAL A 105 4.53 4.04 -7.03
CA VAL A 105 5.31 4.41 -8.23
C VAL A 105 5.94 5.80 -8.16
N PRO A 106 5.24 6.88 -7.75
CA PRO A 106 5.85 8.20 -7.62
C PRO A 106 7.05 8.22 -6.66
N ILE A 107 6.94 7.54 -5.51
CA ILE A 107 8.01 7.44 -4.52
C ILE A 107 9.18 6.62 -5.10
N ALA A 108 8.87 5.45 -5.69
CA ALA A 108 9.87 4.58 -6.31
C ALA A 108 10.67 5.29 -7.41
N THR A 109 9.99 6.10 -8.23
CA THR A 109 10.59 6.87 -9.32
C THR A 109 11.61 7.89 -8.78
N LEU A 110 11.25 8.62 -7.72
CA LEU A 110 12.12 9.61 -7.10
C LEU A 110 13.33 8.97 -6.42
N VAL A 111 13.14 7.83 -5.74
CA VAL A 111 14.24 7.06 -5.14
C VAL A 111 15.19 6.52 -6.21
N ALA A 112 14.66 5.94 -7.29
CA ALA A 112 15.47 5.43 -8.39
C ALA A 112 16.30 6.55 -9.04
N SER A 113 15.66 7.70 -9.28
CA SER A 113 16.31 8.90 -9.83
C SER A 113 17.45 9.41 -8.94
N GLU A 114 17.20 9.55 -7.63
CA GLU A 114 18.20 10.08 -6.69
C GLU A 114 19.40 9.14 -6.49
N LEU A 115 19.21 7.84 -6.65
CA LEU A 115 20.27 6.82 -6.52
C LEU A 115 20.91 6.41 -7.84
N GLY A 116 20.44 6.94 -8.98
CA GLY A 116 20.89 6.52 -10.31
C GLY A 116 20.65 5.03 -10.58
N LYS A 117 19.52 4.51 -10.08
CA LYS A 117 19.11 3.10 -10.22
C LYS A 117 18.04 2.96 -11.29
N GLU A 118 17.91 1.76 -11.81
CA GLU A 118 16.82 1.45 -12.73
C GLU A 118 15.47 1.43 -12.00
N LEU A 119 14.40 1.64 -12.76
CA LEU A 119 13.03 1.59 -12.27
C LEU A 119 12.25 0.50 -13.01
N THR A 120 11.44 -0.23 -12.27
CA THR A 120 10.35 -1.04 -12.81
C THR A 120 9.07 -0.86 -12.01
N ILE A 121 7.95 -1.33 -12.55
CA ILE A 121 6.64 -1.25 -11.90
C ILE A 121 6.05 -2.65 -11.79
N TYR A 122 5.58 -2.98 -10.58
CA TYR A 122 4.73 -4.14 -10.34
C TYR A 122 3.26 -3.71 -10.32
N ILE A 123 2.42 -4.37 -11.11
CA ILE A 123 0.98 -4.13 -11.20
C ILE A 123 0.26 -5.26 -10.47
N PRO A 124 -0.35 -5.00 -9.29
CA PRO A 124 -1.07 -6.02 -8.54
C PRO A 124 -2.25 -6.62 -9.31
N LYS A 125 -2.55 -7.90 -9.08
CA LYS A 125 -3.68 -8.61 -9.73
C LYS A 125 -5.03 -7.90 -9.63
N LYS A 126 -5.26 -7.17 -8.54
CA LYS A 126 -6.53 -6.48 -8.26
C LYS A 126 -6.83 -5.36 -9.26
N HIS A 127 -5.81 -4.88 -9.98
CA HIS A 127 -5.94 -3.92 -11.09
C HIS A 127 -6.23 -4.59 -12.43
N ILE A 128 -6.17 -5.93 -12.50
CA ILE A 128 -6.32 -6.67 -13.75
C ILE A 128 -7.72 -7.28 -13.77
N SER A 129 -8.65 -6.54 -14.36
CA SER A 129 -10.06 -6.89 -14.50
C SER A 129 -10.29 -7.82 -15.70
N GLU A 130 -10.02 -9.11 -15.53
CA GLU A 130 -10.60 -10.14 -16.41
C GLU A 130 -11.21 -11.24 -15.54
N GLU A 131 -12.54 -11.19 -15.38
CA GLU A 131 -13.30 -12.23 -14.69
C GLU A 131 -13.05 -13.60 -15.35
N GLY A 132 -12.57 -14.57 -14.56
CA GLY A 132 -12.46 -15.97 -14.99
C GLY A 132 -11.05 -16.48 -15.31
N LYS A 133 -10.01 -15.64 -15.33
CA LYS A 133 -8.62 -16.11 -15.40
C LYS A 133 -7.95 -16.01 -14.02
N LYS A 134 -7.08 -16.98 -13.69
CA LYS A 134 -6.12 -16.83 -12.57
C LYS A 134 -5.08 -15.80 -13.00
N ILE A 135 -5.44 -14.53 -12.91
CA ILE A 135 -4.53 -13.46 -13.26
C ILE A 135 -3.67 -13.21 -12.04
N THR A 136 -2.38 -13.46 -12.22
CA THR A 136 -1.36 -13.01 -11.29
C THR A 136 -1.06 -11.54 -11.59
N GLY A 137 -0.53 -10.79 -10.62
CA GLY A 137 0.06 -9.49 -10.89
C GLY A 137 1.14 -9.59 -11.99
N SER A 138 1.65 -8.45 -12.45
CA SER A 138 2.64 -8.45 -13.52
C SER A 138 3.72 -7.40 -13.30
N ILE A 139 4.92 -7.69 -13.81
CA ILE A 139 6.00 -6.72 -13.92
C ILE A 139 5.86 -6.04 -15.29
N SER A 140 5.81 -4.72 -15.30
CA SER A 140 5.58 -3.94 -16.52
C SER A 140 6.76 -4.05 -17.49
N GLN A 141 6.46 -4.45 -18.73
CA GLN A 141 7.45 -4.61 -19.81
C GLN A 141 7.88 -3.27 -20.44
N ASN A 142 7.21 -2.17 -20.09
CA ASN A 142 7.58 -0.82 -20.55
C ASN A 142 8.76 -0.23 -19.75
N PHE A 143 9.16 -0.89 -18.66
CA PHE A 143 10.21 -0.44 -17.77
C PHE A 143 11.40 -1.43 -17.79
N SER A 144 12.43 -1.15 -17.00
CA SER A 144 13.62 -2.00 -16.97
C SER A 144 13.29 -3.44 -16.58
N ALA A 145 13.86 -4.38 -17.32
CA ALA A 145 13.81 -5.80 -16.98
C ALA A 145 14.52 -6.04 -15.64
N VAL A 146 13.97 -6.93 -14.82
CA VAL A 146 14.50 -7.23 -13.48
C VAL A 146 15.38 -8.48 -13.44
N ASN A 147 15.51 -9.22 -14.54
CA ASN A 147 16.17 -10.52 -14.56
C ASN A 147 17.60 -10.45 -13.98
N TYR A 148 17.87 -11.32 -13.00
CA TYR A 148 19.15 -11.46 -12.29
C TYR A 148 19.59 -10.22 -11.49
N LYS A 149 18.70 -9.24 -11.29
CA LYS A 149 18.99 -8.01 -10.55
C LYS A 149 18.65 -8.15 -9.07
N ARG A 150 19.23 -7.28 -8.26
CA ARG A 150 18.88 -7.07 -6.86
C ARG A 150 17.86 -5.93 -6.79
N ALA A 151 16.72 -6.18 -6.17
CA ALA A 151 15.58 -5.28 -6.18
C ALA A 151 15.26 -4.71 -4.80
N VAL A 152 14.98 -3.41 -4.73
CA VAL A 152 14.31 -2.77 -3.59
C VAL A 152 12.88 -2.48 -4.01
N ILE A 153 11.92 -2.92 -3.20
CA ILE A 153 10.48 -2.74 -3.47
C ILE A 153 9.99 -1.55 -2.66
N ILE A 154 9.25 -0.65 -3.29
CA ILE A 154 8.67 0.54 -2.67
C ILE A 154 7.17 0.56 -2.89
N ASP A 155 6.44 0.75 -1.79
CA ASP A 155 4.99 0.90 -1.77
C ASP A 155 4.58 2.02 -0.80
N ASP A 156 3.33 2.49 -0.85
CA ASP A 156 2.85 3.51 0.09
C ASP A 156 2.38 2.88 1.39
N VAL A 157 1.40 1.97 1.36
CA VAL A 157 0.77 1.43 2.56
C VAL A 157 0.72 -0.09 2.51
N VAL A 158 1.24 -0.74 3.56
CA VAL A 158 1.02 -2.17 3.78
C VAL A 158 -0.13 -2.39 4.77
N THR A 159 -1.15 -3.13 4.32
CA THR A 159 -2.30 -3.54 5.15
C THR A 159 -2.18 -4.99 5.61
N SER A 160 -2.50 -5.95 4.75
CA SER A 160 -2.34 -7.38 5.02
C SER A 160 -1.00 -7.94 4.53
N GLY A 161 -0.24 -7.15 3.78
CA GLY A 161 0.95 -7.63 3.06
C GLY A 161 0.65 -8.47 1.82
N SER A 162 -0.61 -8.73 1.49
CA SER A 162 -0.97 -9.63 0.37
C SER A 162 -0.43 -9.18 -1.00
N THR A 163 -0.49 -7.88 -1.31
CA THR A 163 0.09 -7.31 -2.54
C THR A 163 1.60 -7.53 -2.61
N LEU A 164 2.31 -7.19 -1.53
CA LEU A 164 3.77 -7.32 -1.43
C LEU A 164 4.20 -8.79 -1.46
N LYS A 165 3.43 -9.68 -0.82
CA LYS A 165 3.63 -11.14 -0.86
C LYS A 165 3.58 -11.66 -2.29
N GLU A 166 2.60 -11.22 -3.06
CA GLU A 166 2.48 -11.59 -4.47
C GLU A 166 3.64 -11.04 -5.31
N CYS A 167 3.95 -9.76 -5.13
CA CYS A 167 5.08 -9.09 -5.78
C CYS A 167 6.40 -9.85 -5.54
N ILE A 168 6.71 -10.14 -4.29
CA ILE A 168 7.95 -10.82 -3.90
C ILE A 168 8.02 -12.23 -4.48
N LYS A 169 6.91 -12.97 -4.49
CA LYS A 169 6.88 -14.32 -5.08
C LYS A 169 7.24 -14.29 -6.55
N GLN A 170 6.65 -13.37 -7.32
CA GLN A 170 6.99 -13.22 -8.74
C GLN A 170 8.42 -12.76 -8.95
N LEU A 171 8.86 -11.76 -8.17
CA LEU A 171 10.22 -11.24 -8.30
C LEU A 171 11.25 -12.33 -7.99
N LYS A 172 11.02 -13.21 -7.00
CA LYS A 172 11.94 -14.31 -6.67
C LYS A 172 12.13 -15.33 -7.80
N GLU A 173 11.21 -15.40 -8.78
CA GLU A 173 11.38 -16.29 -9.94
C GLU A 173 12.42 -15.75 -10.93
N VAL A 174 12.67 -14.45 -10.93
CA VAL A 174 13.49 -13.79 -11.97
C VAL A 174 14.61 -12.91 -11.40
N CYS A 175 14.53 -12.48 -10.14
CA CYS A 175 15.45 -11.54 -9.51
C CYS A 175 15.58 -11.80 -7.99
N SER A 176 16.37 -10.97 -7.29
CA SER A 176 16.59 -11.08 -5.85
C SER A 176 16.05 -9.86 -5.11
N PRO A 177 14.81 -9.91 -4.57
CA PRO A 177 14.30 -8.91 -3.65
C PRO A 177 15.19 -8.82 -2.40
N LYS A 178 15.66 -7.61 -2.08
CA LYS A 178 16.55 -7.35 -0.94
C LYS A 178 15.86 -6.70 0.23
N LEU A 179 14.89 -5.82 -0.06
CA LEU A 179 14.24 -5.00 0.94
C LEU A 179 12.91 -4.48 0.42
N VAL A 180 11.93 -4.42 1.29
CA VAL A 180 10.70 -3.65 1.10
C VAL A 180 10.78 -2.39 1.95
N VAL A 181 10.47 -1.23 1.36
CA VAL A 181 10.28 0.02 2.09
C VAL A 181 8.87 0.54 1.84
N VAL A 182 8.14 0.85 2.90
CA VAL A 182 6.77 1.40 2.81
C VAL A 182 6.66 2.71 3.59
N LEU A 183 5.79 3.62 3.15
CA LEU A 183 5.51 4.83 3.91
C LEU A 183 4.79 4.50 5.23
N ILE A 184 3.75 3.67 5.17
CA ILE A 184 2.89 3.36 6.33
C ILE A 184 2.68 1.85 6.45
N ASP A 185 2.83 1.33 7.67
CA ASP A 185 2.58 -0.07 7.99
C ASP A 185 1.45 -0.20 9.02
N LYS A 186 0.36 -0.84 8.59
CA LYS A 186 -0.77 -1.25 9.43
C LYS A 186 -0.73 -2.73 9.83
N SER A 187 0.18 -3.49 9.23
CA SER A 187 0.31 -4.94 9.37
C SER A 187 1.12 -5.36 10.59
N GLY A 188 2.10 -4.52 10.99
CA GLY A 188 3.08 -4.85 12.02
C GLY A 188 4.12 -5.88 11.57
N LEU A 189 4.25 -6.14 10.26
CA LEU A 189 5.17 -7.12 9.70
C LEU A 189 6.60 -6.55 9.62
N ASP A 190 7.59 -7.32 10.07
CA ASP A 190 9.01 -6.97 9.93
C ASP A 190 9.66 -7.59 8.68
N GLU A 191 9.00 -8.58 8.08
CA GLU A 191 9.37 -9.18 6.80
C GLU A 191 8.14 -9.73 6.07
N ILE A 192 8.28 -9.90 4.76
CA ILE A 192 7.28 -10.57 3.91
C ILE A 192 8.03 -11.57 3.04
N GLU A 193 7.64 -12.84 3.11
CA GLU A 193 8.29 -13.92 2.33
C GLU A 193 9.82 -13.93 2.51
N GLY A 194 10.32 -13.72 3.73
CA GLY A 194 11.76 -13.67 4.04
C GLY A 194 12.51 -12.46 3.46
N VAL A 195 11.80 -11.45 2.95
CA VAL A 195 12.37 -10.16 2.56
C VAL A 195 12.08 -9.16 3.68
N PRO A 196 13.09 -8.52 4.29
CA PRO A 196 12.88 -7.52 5.33
C PRO A 196 11.97 -6.38 4.86
N LEU A 197 11.16 -5.85 5.78
CA LEU A 197 10.26 -4.73 5.57
C LEU A 197 10.63 -3.58 6.51
N ILE A 198 10.78 -2.38 5.97
CA ILE A 198 11.00 -1.15 6.75
C ILE A 198 9.85 -0.18 6.47
N PRO A 199 9.02 0.14 7.47
CA PRO A 199 8.09 1.25 7.37
C PRO A 199 8.75 2.56 7.80
N LEU A 200 8.36 3.69 7.18
CA LEU A 200 8.67 5.00 7.74
C LEU A 200 7.78 5.32 8.95
N ILE A 201 6.52 4.89 8.91
CA ILE A 201 5.53 5.07 9.96
C ILE A 201 4.85 3.73 10.22
N ARG A 202 4.85 3.26 11.47
CA ARG A 202 4.08 2.08 11.89
C ARG A 202 2.87 2.50 12.71
N ILE A 203 1.71 1.94 12.36
CA ILE A 203 0.46 2.10 13.09
C ILE A 203 0.33 0.91 14.05
N GLY A 204 0.02 1.20 15.32
CA GLY A 204 -0.18 0.19 16.34
C GLY A 204 -1.33 0.56 17.26
N ALA A 205 -2.11 -0.43 17.67
CA ALA A 205 -3.11 -0.27 18.73
C ALA A 205 -2.46 -0.56 20.08
N VAL A 206 -2.73 0.29 21.07
CA VAL A 206 -2.33 0.07 22.46
C VAL A 206 -3.58 -0.33 23.25
N ASN A 207 -3.66 -1.59 23.64
CA ASN A 207 -4.70 -2.05 24.58
C ASN A 207 -4.29 -1.67 26.00
N VAL A 208 -5.05 -0.78 26.62
CA VAL A 208 -4.87 -0.40 28.02
C VAL A 208 -5.92 -1.15 28.83
N GLU A 209 -5.55 -2.26 29.47
CA GLU A 209 -6.39 -2.86 30.51
C GLU A 209 -6.43 -1.89 31.69
N GLN A 210 -7.59 -1.31 31.97
CA GLN A 210 -7.78 -0.53 33.20
C GLN A 210 -7.78 -1.52 34.38
N LYS A 211 -6.72 -1.44 35.20
CA LYS A 211 -6.64 -2.12 36.50
C LYS A 211 -7.65 -1.54 37.49
#